data_AF-A0A956DAZ0-F1
#
_entry.id   AF-A0A956DAZ0-F1
#
_cell.length_a   1.000
_cell.length_b   1.000
_cell.length_c   1.000
_cell.angle_alpha   90.00
_cell.angle_beta   90.00
_cell.angle_gamma   90.00
#
_symmetry.space_group_name_H-M   'P 1'
#
loop_
_entity.id
_entity.type
_entity.pdbx_description
1 polymer ?
#
loop_
_entity_poly.entity_id
_entity_poly.type
_entity_poly.pdbx_seq_one_letter_code
_entity_poly.pdbx_strand_id
1 'polypeptide(L)'
;MIALVGGSVLVGCSDRSGPPPEEDGGSAVDGGRFDAGSDGGTVDAGEEDANVPDADGVDATVDDAGVDAAPDAGGDGGLPGATCNSDRDCREGFCNFPDELCGEGVAGVCESPGDLCPADCPGVCGCDGRVYCNTCLAHASSVDVT
;
A
#
# COMPACT_ATOMS: atom_id res chain seq x y z
N MET A 1 -7.71 47.94 16.50
CA MET A 1 -7.70 47.47 15.10
C MET A 1 -6.42 46.70 14.87
N ILE A 2 -6.50 45.37 14.78
CA ILE A 2 -5.66 44.52 13.93
C ILE A 2 -6.56 43.32 13.66
N ALA A 3 -7.16 43.31 12.47
CA ALA A 3 -7.79 42.14 11.92
C ALA A 3 -6.65 41.22 11.47
N LEU A 4 -6.45 40.11 12.18
CA LEU A 4 -5.65 39.02 11.63
C LEU A 4 -6.48 38.40 10.52
N VAL A 5 -6.05 38.72 9.30
CA VAL A 5 -6.52 38.24 8.01
C VAL A 5 -6.70 36.73 8.03
N GLY A 6 -7.80 36.30 7.40
CA GLY A 6 -8.28 34.92 7.39
C GLY A 6 -7.19 33.92 7.08
N GLY A 7 -7.19 32.84 7.86
CA GLY A 7 -6.43 31.65 7.58
C GLY A 7 -6.71 31.22 6.15
N SER A 8 -5.70 31.33 5.29
CA SER A 8 -5.67 30.59 4.05
C SER A 8 -5.67 29.13 4.46
N VAL A 9 -6.86 28.52 4.49
CA VAL A 9 -7.01 27.08 4.44
C VAL A 9 -6.36 26.69 3.11
N LEU A 10 -5.06 26.41 3.15
CA LEU A 10 -4.45 25.51 2.20
C LEU A 10 -5.24 24.23 2.45
N VAL A 11 -6.30 24.00 1.66
CA VAL A 11 -7.03 22.73 1.64
C VAL A 11 -5.97 21.73 1.22
N GLY A 12 -5.30 21.17 2.22
CA GLY A 12 -4.32 20.14 2.00
C GLY A 12 -5.07 18.91 1.57
N CYS A 13 -4.42 18.06 0.80
CA CYS A 13 -4.87 16.69 0.57
C CYS A 13 -5.36 15.99 1.85
N SER A 14 -4.82 16.36 3.00
CA SER A 14 -5.15 15.82 4.32
C SER A 14 -6.51 16.22 4.90
N ASP A 15 -7.20 17.26 4.40
CA ASP A 15 -8.50 17.70 4.95
C ASP A 15 -9.70 16.91 4.40
N ARG A 16 -9.49 16.01 3.42
CA ARG A 16 -10.57 15.17 2.84
C ARG A 16 -10.57 13.71 3.30
N SER A 17 -9.49 13.23 3.92
CA SER A 17 -9.38 11.86 4.46
C SER A 17 -9.60 11.78 5.99
N GLY A 18 -10.02 12.87 6.65
CA GLY A 18 -10.30 12.85 8.08
C GLY A 18 -11.68 12.21 8.38
N PRO A 19 -11.80 11.29 9.35
CA PRO A 19 -13.11 10.84 9.82
C PRO A 19 -13.92 12.05 10.32
N PRO A 20 -15.28 12.02 10.26
CA PRO A 20 -16.09 13.09 10.84
C PRO A 20 -15.68 13.32 12.30
N PRO A 21 -15.80 14.55 12.85
CA PRO A 21 -15.46 14.79 14.24
C PRO A 21 -16.37 13.97 15.15
N GLU A 22 -15.87 12.82 15.57
CA GLU A 22 -16.52 11.99 16.58
C GLU A 22 -16.18 12.65 17.93
N GLU A 23 -17.18 13.34 18.48
CA GLU A 23 -17.15 13.77 19.86
C GLU A 23 -17.23 12.55 20.79
N ASP A 24 -16.52 12.65 21.92
CA ASP A 24 -16.65 11.87 23.14
C ASP A 24 -16.12 10.42 23.20
N GLY A 25 -15.00 10.30 23.90
CA GLY A 25 -14.92 9.41 25.07
C GLY A 25 -14.36 8.01 24.85
N GLY A 26 -13.12 7.78 25.29
CA GLY A 26 -12.55 6.43 25.38
C GLY A 26 -11.37 6.35 26.32
N SER A 27 -11.58 5.66 27.45
CA SER A 27 -10.64 5.45 28.56
C SER A 27 -9.23 5.06 28.13
N ALA A 28 -8.24 5.69 28.76
CA ALA A 28 -6.95 5.07 28.96
C ALA A 28 -7.15 3.74 29.71
N VAL A 29 -6.85 2.62 29.06
CA VAL A 29 -6.56 1.38 29.77
C VAL A 29 -5.05 1.29 29.93
N ASP A 30 -4.65 1.24 31.18
CA ASP A 30 -3.29 1.18 31.68
C ASP A 30 -2.47 0.08 30.99
N GLY A 31 -1.39 0.49 30.35
CA GLY A 31 -0.26 -0.39 30.07
C GLY A 31 0.47 -0.68 31.38
N GLY A 32 0.54 -1.94 31.78
CA GLY A 32 1.47 -2.34 32.83
C GLY A 32 1.22 -3.72 33.41
N ARG A 33 1.97 -4.70 32.88
CA ARG A 33 2.67 -5.78 33.60
C ARG A 33 2.50 -7.14 32.92
N PHE A 34 3.38 -7.43 31.96
CA PHE A 34 3.66 -8.80 31.57
C PHE A 34 4.68 -9.35 32.57
N ASP A 35 4.20 -10.14 33.53
CA ASP A 35 5.05 -10.91 34.41
C ASP A 35 5.77 -12.02 33.61
N ALA A 36 7.08 -12.10 33.80
CA ALA A 36 7.92 -13.17 33.28
C ALA A 36 7.56 -14.52 33.93
N GLY A 37 7.31 -15.53 33.09
CA GLY A 37 7.30 -16.94 33.45
C GLY A 37 7.40 -17.75 32.16
N SER A 38 8.58 -18.27 31.83
CA SER A 38 8.95 -19.67 32.07
C SER A 38 7.98 -20.63 31.39
N ASP A 39 8.31 -21.08 30.20
CA ASP A 39 8.71 -22.47 30.01
C ASP A 39 9.69 -22.66 28.85
N GLY A 40 10.96 -22.89 29.22
CA GLY A 40 11.87 -23.66 28.38
C GLY A 40 11.44 -25.13 28.40
N GLY A 41 11.03 -25.64 27.25
CA GLY A 41 10.90 -27.07 26.97
C GLY A 41 12.09 -27.55 26.14
N THR A 42 12.87 -28.45 26.70
CA THR A 42 14.05 -29.10 26.11
C THR A 42 13.67 -29.90 24.86
N VAL A 43 14.37 -29.68 23.74
CA VAL A 43 14.37 -30.67 22.64
C VAL A 43 15.30 -31.81 23.06
N ASP A 44 14.69 -32.93 23.44
CA ASP A 44 15.42 -34.16 23.73
C ASP A 44 16.06 -34.69 22.45
N ALA A 45 17.38 -34.92 22.51
CA ALA A 45 18.14 -35.63 21.51
C ALA A 45 18.17 -37.12 21.87
N GLY A 46 17.56 -37.93 21.00
CA GLY A 46 17.55 -39.39 21.06
C GLY A 46 16.21 -39.91 20.53
N GLU A 47 16.09 -40.90 19.65
CA GLU A 47 16.99 -41.93 19.16
C GLU A 47 16.46 -42.38 17.77
N GLU A 48 17.31 -43.08 17.04
CA GLU A 48 17.11 -43.69 15.72
C GLU A 48 15.70 -44.14 15.30
N ASP A 49 15.25 -43.72 14.10
CA ASP A 49 14.43 -44.58 13.25
C ASP A 49 14.85 -44.42 11.79
N ALA A 50 15.62 -45.41 11.35
CA ALA A 50 16.07 -45.57 9.98
C ALA A 50 14.90 -46.00 9.09
N ASN A 51 14.36 -45.07 8.30
CA ASN A 51 13.77 -45.31 6.97
C ASN A 51 13.38 -43.98 6.29
N VAL A 52 14.38 -43.23 5.83
CA VAL A 52 14.15 -42.21 4.78
C VAL A 52 14.81 -42.73 3.51
N PRO A 53 14.05 -43.28 2.55
CA PRO A 53 14.58 -43.48 1.21
C PRO A 53 14.70 -42.10 0.56
N ASP A 54 15.91 -41.55 0.53
CA ASP A 54 16.29 -40.51 -0.42
C ASP A 54 16.25 -41.10 -1.83
N ALA A 55 15.35 -40.58 -2.67
CA ALA A 55 15.45 -40.71 -4.12
C ALA A 55 14.78 -39.51 -4.80
N ASP A 56 15.63 -38.59 -5.23
CA ASP A 56 15.58 -37.82 -6.48
C ASP A 56 14.24 -37.22 -6.93
N GLY A 57 14.18 -35.89 -6.88
CA GLY A 57 13.11 -35.13 -7.53
C GLY A 57 13.25 -33.62 -7.44
N VAL A 58 14.40 -33.05 -7.80
CA VAL A 58 14.38 -31.66 -8.30
C VAL A 58 13.79 -31.68 -9.71
N ASP A 59 12.47 -31.81 -9.77
CA ASP A 59 11.74 -31.62 -11.01
C ASP A 59 11.72 -30.13 -11.31
N ALA A 60 12.55 -29.75 -12.26
CA ALA A 60 12.50 -28.46 -12.92
C ALA A 60 11.24 -28.42 -13.80
N THR A 61 10.07 -28.31 -13.16
CA THR A 61 8.96 -27.62 -13.77
C THR A 61 8.84 -26.25 -13.13
N VAL A 62 9.39 -25.26 -13.84
CA VAL A 62 8.80 -23.94 -13.87
C VAL A 62 7.41 -24.09 -14.51
N ASP A 63 6.48 -24.68 -13.76
CA ASP A 63 5.06 -24.63 -14.04
C ASP A 63 4.49 -23.46 -13.24
N ASP A 64 4.27 -22.40 -13.99
CA ASP A 64 3.53 -21.20 -13.64
C ASP A 64 2.10 -21.59 -13.18
N ALA A 65 1.93 -21.86 -11.89
CA ALA A 65 0.63 -21.95 -11.21
C ALA A 65 0.81 -21.97 -9.68
N GLY A 66 1.30 -20.88 -9.12
CA GLY A 66 1.45 -20.73 -7.67
C GLY A 66 1.65 -19.30 -7.24
N VAL A 67 0.78 -18.37 -7.66
CA VAL A 67 0.73 -17.03 -7.03
C VAL A 67 -0.04 -17.14 -5.72
N ASP A 68 0.63 -17.69 -4.71
CA ASP A 68 0.22 -17.54 -3.33
C ASP A 68 0.36 -16.06 -2.98
N ALA A 69 -0.79 -15.40 -2.80
CA ALA A 69 -0.89 -14.01 -2.39
C ALA A 69 -0.25 -13.82 -1.00
N ALA A 70 1.01 -13.39 -1.00
CA ALA A 70 1.65 -12.72 0.13
C ALA A 70 2.13 -11.33 -0.37
N PRO A 71 1.91 -10.25 0.41
CA PRO A 71 2.32 -8.92 0.01
C PRO A 71 3.84 -8.80 0.17
N ASP A 72 4.47 -8.20 -0.84
CA ASP A 72 5.85 -7.71 -0.82
C ASP A 72 7.00 -8.74 -0.75
N ALA A 73 7.37 -9.30 -1.91
CA ALA A 73 8.73 -9.78 -2.17
C ALA A 73 9.10 -9.82 -3.68
N GLY A 74 9.53 -8.69 -4.23
CA GLY A 74 10.65 -8.59 -5.17
C GLY A 74 10.57 -9.23 -6.57
N GLY A 75 10.36 -8.38 -7.58
CA GLY A 75 10.72 -8.59 -8.99
C GLY A 75 9.60 -9.27 -9.77
N ASP A 76 8.60 -8.54 -10.27
CA ASP A 76 8.69 -7.54 -11.31
C ASP A 76 7.52 -6.57 -11.17
N GLY A 77 7.77 -5.27 -10.97
CA GLY A 77 6.67 -4.30 -10.90
C GLY A 77 5.75 -4.44 -12.13
N GLY A 78 4.44 -4.35 -11.88
CA GLY A 78 3.38 -4.57 -12.84
C GLY A 78 3.56 -3.75 -14.10
N LEU A 79 3.42 -4.41 -15.25
CA LEU A 79 3.31 -3.77 -16.54
C LEU A 79 1.92 -3.12 -16.68
N PRO A 80 1.73 -2.21 -17.65
CA PRO A 80 0.40 -1.67 -17.95
C PRO A 80 -0.62 -2.82 -18.16
N GLY A 81 -1.75 -2.74 -17.47
CA GLY A 81 -2.79 -3.78 -17.45
C GLY A 81 -2.67 -4.80 -16.32
N ALA A 82 -1.59 -4.81 -15.54
CA ALA A 82 -1.47 -5.64 -14.34
C ALA A 82 -2.31 -5.07 -13.19
N THR A 83 -2.85 -5.94 -12.34
CA THR A 83 -3.52 -5.52 -11.10
C THR A 83 -2.50 -4.99 -10.08
N CYS A 84 -2.86 -3.93 -9.38
CA CYS A 84 -2.01 -3.28 -8.37
C CYS A 84 -2.84 -2.88 -7.14
N ASN A 85 -2.19 -2.72 -6.00
CA ASN A 85 -2.79 -2.23 -4.75
C ASN A 85 -2.22 -0.87 -4.33
N SER A 86 -1.12 -0.43 -4.96
CA SER A 86 -0.49 0.87 -4.75
C SER A 86 0.24 1.32 -6.02
N ASP A 87 0.48 2.62 -6.15
CA ASP A 87 1.28 3.17 -7.25
C ASP A 87 2.68 2.54 -7.37
N ARG A 88 3.23 2.06 -6.25
CA ARG A 88 4.56 1.42 -6.22
C ARG A 88 4.60 0.04 -6.84
N ASP A 89 3.44 -0.60 -7.01
CA ASP A 89 3.36 -1.92 -7.64
C ASP A 89 3.60 -1.82 -9.13
N CYS A 90 3.34 -0.66 -9.75
CA CYS A 90 3.54 -0.44 -11.17
C CYS A 90 4.99 -0.02 -11.45
N ARG A 91 5.69 -0.81 -12.29
CA ARG A 91 7.07 -0.47 -12.69
C ARG A 91 7.10 0.80 -13.53
N GLU A 92 6.10 0.95 -14.38
CA GLU A 92 5.93 2.08 -15.28
C GLU A 92 4.51 2.62 -15.13
N GLY A 93 4.41 3.90 -14.82
CA GLY A 93 3.12 4.58 -14.64
C GLY A 93 2.59 4.56 -13.21
N PHE A 94 1.28 4.50 -13.05
CA PHE A 94 0.57 4.66 -11.78
C PHE A 94 -0.50 3.55 -11.63
N CYS A 95 -0.99 3.34 -10.42
CA CYS A 95 -2.05 2.37 -10.18
C CYS A 95 -3.41 3.07 -10.29
N ASN A 96 -4.15 2.85 -11.38
CA ASN A 96 -5.45 3.48 -11.54
C ASN A 96 -6.50 2.78 -10.68
N PHE A 97 -7.03 3.48 -9.68
CA PHE A 97 -8.10 2.98 -8.83
C PHE A 97 -9.48 3.44 -9.34
N PRO A 98 -10.50 2.57 -9.36
CA PRO A 98 -11.81 2.90 -9.92
C PRO A 98 -12.67 3.80 -9.01
N ASP A 99 -12.30 3.98 -7.75
CA ASP A 99 -13.11 4.61 -6.70
C ASP A 99 -12.61 5.99 -6.25
N GLU A 100 -11.49 6.51 -6.80
CA GLU A 100 -10.87 7.77 -6.36
C GLU A 100 -10.51 7.75 -4.84
N LEU A 101 -10.32 6.57 -4.24
CA LEU A 101 -9.93 6.39 -2.83
C LEU A 101 -8.58 5.65 -2.70
N CYS A 102 -7.69 5.76 -3.69
CA CYS A 102 -6.33 5.21 -3.60
C CYS A 102 -6.24 3.73 -3.23
N GLY A 103 -7.25 2.93 -3.59
CA GLY A 103 -7.27 1.50 -3.30
C GLY A 103 -7.72 1.13 -1.90
N GLU A 104 -8.59 1.93 -1.25
CA GLU A 104 -9.29 1.55 -0.01
C GLU A 104 -10.24 0.35 -0.21
N GLY A 105 -9.66 -0.85 -0.37
CA GLY A 105 -10.36 -2.12 -0.47
C GLY A 105 -10.64 -2.62 -1.88
N VAL A 106 -10.14 -1.93 -2.92
CA VAL A 106 -10.27 -2.35 -4.31
C VAL A 106 -8.90 -2.28 -4.99
N ALA A 107 -8.54 -3.35 -5.71
CA ALA A 107 -7.33 -3.37 -6.52
C ALA A 107 -7.53 -2.48 -7.77
N GLY A 108 -6.51 -1.69 -8.09
CA GLY A 108 -6.42 -0.91 -9.31
C GLY A 108 -5.76 -1.70 -10.45
N VAL A 109 -5.53 -1.00 -11.55
CA VAL A 109 -4.81 -1.50 -12.72
C VAL A 109 -3.69 -0.55 -13.09
N CYS A 110 -2.48 -1.07 -13.33
CA CYS A 110 -1.36 -0.27 -13.77
C CYS A 110 -1.65 0.38 -15.12
N GLU A 111 -1.50 1.69 -15.21
CA GLU A 111 -1.68 2.46 -16.43
C GLU A 111 -0.50 3.41 -16.66
N SER A 112 -0.14 3.60 -17.93
CA SER A 112 0.90 4.55 -18.30
C SER A 112 0.34 5.97 -18.41
N PRO A 113 1.06 6.99 -17.91
CA PRO A 113 0.66 8.38 -18.11
C PRO A 113 0.72 8.77 -19.58
N GLY A 114 -0.13 9.73 -19.97
CA GLY A 114 -0.06 10.33 -21.29
C GLY A 114 1.19 11.20 -21.46
N ASP A 115 1.73 11.25 -22.69
CA ASP A 115 2.95 12.01 -23.02
C ASP A 115 2.78 13.54 -22.91
N LEU A 116 1.54 14.04 -23.06
CA LEU A 116 1.24 15.47 -23.15
C LEU A 116 0.12 15.86 -22.18
N CYS A 117 0.48 16.65 -21.17
CA CYS A 117 -0.49 17.19 -20.23
C CYS A 117 -0.97 18.59 -20.62
N PRO A 118 -2.26 18.89 -20.45
CA PRO A 118 -2.77 20.25 -20.60
C PRO A 118 -2.14 21.18 -19.55
N ALA A 119 -2.06 22.46 -19.88
CA ALA A 119 -1.56 23.50 -18.98
C ALA A 119 -2.62 24.04 -18.00
N ASP A 120 -3.80 23.41 -17.95
CA ASP A 120 -4.87 23.78 -17.04
C ASP A 120 -4.51 23.34 -15.61
N CYS A 121 -4.71 24.22 -14.62
CA CYS A 121 -4.27 23.98 -13.23
C CYS A 121 -5.42 24.10 -12.22
N PRO A 122 -6.46 23.24 -12.29
CA PRO A 122 -7.56 23.25 -11.32
C PRO A 122 -7.15 22.84 -9.90
N GLY A 123 -6.05 22.09 -9.76
CA GLY A 123 -5.61 21.52 -8.49
C GLY A 123 -6.35 20.23 -8.15
N VAL A 124 -5.62 19.11 -8.10
CA VAL A 124 -6.13 17.79 -7.72
C VAL A 124 -5.27 17.21 -6.61
N CYS A 125 -5.83 16.33 -5.80
CA CYS A 125 -5.08 15.65 -4.77
C CYS A 125 -4.59 14.30 -5.28
N GLY A 126 -3.29 14.03 -5.13
CA GLY A 126 -2.72 12.71 -5.38
C GLY A 126 -2.84 11.80 -4.17
N CYS A 127 -2.80 10.49 -4.41
CA CYS A 127 -2.76 9.46 -3.37
C CYS A 127 -1.54 9.54 -2.44
N ASP A 128 -0.50 10.25 -2.87
CA ASP A 128 0.68 10.58 -2.08
C ASP A 128 0.48 11.78 -1.12
N GLY A 129 -0.72 12.35 -1.10
CA GLY A 129 -1.07 13.51 -0.28
C GLY A 129 -0.53 14.84 -0.80
N ARG A 130 -0.09 14.91 -2.07
CA ARG A 130 0.43 16.13 -2.69
C ARG A 130 -0.59 16.70 -3.68
N VAL A 131 -0.64 18.03 -3.76
CA VAL A 131 -1.50 18.70 -4.74
C VAL A 131 -0.77 18.81 -6.08
N TYR A 132 -1.39 18.26 -7.12
CA TYR A 132 -0.94 18.38 -8.50
C TYR A 132 -1.79 19.40 -9.23
N CYS A 133 -1.24 20.06 -10.24
CA CYS A 133 -2.00 21.07 -11.00
C CYS A 133 -3.21 20.45 -11.71
N ASN A 134 -3.07 19.23 -12.25
CA ASN A 134 -4.15 18.45 -12.86
C ASN A 134 -3.85 16.95 -12.75
N THR A 135 -4.82 16.11 -13.11
CA THR A 135 -4.72 14.63 -13.05
C THR A 135 -3.58 14.10 -13.91
N CYS A 136 -3.41 14.63 -15.12
CA CYS A 136 -2.33 14.21 -16.01
C CYS A 136 -0.94 14.43 -15.39
N LEU A 137 -0.72 15.56 -14.71
CA LEU A 137 0.54 15.85 -14.04
C LEU A 137 0.79 14.98 -12.81
N ALA A 138 -0.28 14.53 -12.12
CA ALA A 138 -0.18 13.52 -11.07
C ALA A 138 0.23 12.17 -11.65
N HIS A 139 -0.46 11.71 -12.69
CA HIS A 139 -0.18 10.44 -13.36
C HIS A 139 1.24 10.42 -13.97
N ALA A 140 1.69 11.55 -14.54
CA ALA A 140 3.06 11.71 -15.06
C ALA A 140 4.13 11.64 -13.96
N SER A 141 3.72 11.84 -12.70
CA SER A 141 4.56 11.63 -11.52
C SER A 141 4.38 10.22 -10.92
N SER A 142 3.72 9.30 -11.63
CA SER A 142 3.39 7.95 -11.17
C SER A 142 2.50 7.93 -9.92
N VAL A 143 1.52 8.83 -9.86
CA VAL A 143 0.60 8.98 -8.73
C VAL A 143 -0.84 9.07 -9.23
N ASP A 144 -1.72 8.21 -8.74
CA ASP A 144 -3.17 8.30 -8.97
C ASP A 144 -3.80 9.43 -8.13
N VAL A 145 -5.03 9.81 -8.43
CA VAL A 145 -5.73 10.94 -7.80
C VAL A 145 -7.00 10.54 -7.07
N THR A 146 -7.40 11.37 -6.10
CA THR A 146 -8.68 11.29 -5.35
C THR A 146 -9.58 12.48 -5.62
#